data_AF-A0A7X2KJK7-F1
#
_entry.id   AF-A0A7X2KJK7-F1
#
_cell.length_a   1.000
_cell.length_b   1.000
_cell.length_c   1.000
_cell.angle_alpha   90.00
_cell.angle_beta   90.00
_cell.angle_gamma   90.00
#
_symmetry.space_group_name_H-M   'P 1'
#
loop_
_entity.id
_entity.type
_entity.pdbx_description
1 polymer ?
#
loop_
_entity_poly.entity_id
_entity_poly.type
_entity_poly.pdbx_seq_one_letter_code
_entity_poly.pdbx_strand_id
1 'polypeptide(L)'
;MIKKKILIAAMSLTALVLVGCGNSQSNSQAKSSTSSSQSSSITKQSDSKSNKTQKQSSSTSTANQSSLSPQQLGTLVALYQDPDWFKNGISNGFMYYGTEDGSGKDIAGYNYVTANGDPTSFIYFKQNGDDVTIKQIVPKDDETVAEASFETKHITVSQLLSDYYVNQSQKDEVNGYADQLKPESQYQSDMENKN
;
A
#
# COMPACT_ATOMS: atom_id res chain seq x y z
N MET A 1 -39.56 8.77 -4.14
CA MET A 1 -39.92 7.80 -5.21
C MET A 1 -39.25 8.29 -6.49
N ILE A 2 -38.23 7.63 -7.01
CA ILE A 2 -38.35 6.50 -7.94
C ILE A 2 -37.01 5.74 -7.93
N LYS A 3 -37.09 4.42 -7.68
CA LYS A 3 -36.00 3.47 -7.78
C LYS A 3 -35.97 2.96 -9.23
N LYS A 4 -34.82 3.05 -9.92
CA LYS A 4 -34.61 2.30 -11.16
C LYS A 4 -33.49 1.29 -10.96
N LYS A 5 -33.90 0.03 -10.98
CA LYS A 5 -33.06 -1.16 -10.93
C LYS A 5 -32.87 -1.70 -12.37
N ILE A 6 -31.78 -2.47 -12.54
CA ILE A 6 -31.55 -3.53 -13.53
C ILE A 6 -31.03 -3.09 -14.91
N LEU A 7 -29.82 -3.53 -15.28
CA LEU A 7 -29.67 -4.65 -16.22
C LEU A 7 -28.29 -5.32 -16.14
N ILE A 8 -28.34 -6.63 -15.94
CA ILE A 8 -27.26 -7.61 -15.94
C ILE A 8 -26.95 -7.95 -17.40
N ALA A 9 -25.69 -7.86 -17.82
CA ALA A 9 -25.23 -8.46 -19.06
C ALA A 9 -24.11 -9.45 -18.72
N ALA A 10 -24.47 -10.73 -18.76
CA ALA A 10 -23.55 -11.86 -18.68
C ALA A 10 -23.01 -12.18 -20.07
N MET A 11 -21.70 -12.09 -20.25
CA MET A 11 -20.92 -12.66 -21.37
C MET A 11 -19.50 -12.84 -20.82
N SER A 12 -18.78 -13.95 -20.95
CA SER A 12 -19.01 -15.29 -21.48
C SER A 12 -17.74 -16.06 -21.08
N LEU A 13 -17.88 -17.30 -20.62
CA LEU A 13 -16.76 -18.20 -20.30
C LEU A 13 -15.91 -18.46 -21.56
N THR A 14 -14.60 -18.26 -21.46
CA THR A 14 -13.64 -18.94 -22.33
C THR A 14 -12.59 -19.60 -21.46
N ALA A 15 -12.79 -20.90 -21.20
CA ALA A 15 -11.77 -21.77 -20.66
C ALA A 15 -10.76 -22.10 -21.77
N LEU A 16 -9.47 -21.83 -21.53
CA LEU A 16 -8.38 -22.42 -22.28
C LEU A 16 -7.63 -23.39 -21.36
N VAL A 17 -7.60 -24.64 -21.82
CA VAL A 17 -7.01 -25.81 -21.18
C VAL A 17 -5.51 -25.92 -21.48
N LEU A 18 -4.77 -26.35 -20.45
CA LEU A 18 -3.65 -27.31 -20.42
C LEU A 18 -2.51 -27.18 -21.46
N VAL A 19 -1.29 -26.96 -20.96
CA VAL A 19 -0.13 -27.83 -21.26
C VAL A 19 0.77 -27.91 -20.02
N GLY A 20 0.95 -29.12 -19.49
CA GLY A 20 2.05 -29.48 -18.62
C GLY A 20 3.06 -30.34 -19.37
N CYS A 21 4.35 -30.10 -19.12
CA CYS A 21 5.54 -30.92 -19.38
C CYS A 21 6.67 -30.17 -18.63
N GLY A 22 7.65 -30.76 -17.93
CA GLY A 22 8.07 -32.13 -17.75
C GLY A 22 9.36 -32.09 -16.92
N ASN A 23 9.53 -33.13 -16.11
CA ASN A 23 10.62 -33.43 -15.19
C ASN A 23 12.02 -33.48 -15.84
N SER A 24 13.07 -33.10 -15.11
CA SER A 24 14.41 -33.70 -15.23
C SER A 24 15.26 -33.46 -13.98
N GLN A 25 15.29 -34.49 -13.15
CA GLN A 25 16.35 -34.77 -12.17
C GLN A 25 17.62 -35.19 -12.91
N SER A 26 18.79 -34.66 -12.54
CA SER A 26 20.05 -35.41 -12.56
C SER A 26 21.12 -34.80 -11.67
N ASN A 27 21.45 -35.57 -10.65
CA ASN A 27 22.61 -35.50 -9.79
C ASN A 27 23.85 -36.00 -10.55
N SER A 28 25.02 -35.37 -10.39
CA SER A 28 26.29 -36.06 -10.08
C SER A 28 27.49 -35.10 -10.07
N GLN A 29 28.37 -35.43 -9.13
CA GLN A 29 29.57 -34.74 -8.65
C GLN A 29 30.79 -34.81 -9.58
N ALA A 30 31.80 -34.04 -9.14
CA ALA A 30 33.26 -34.23 -9.27
C ALA A 30 33.89 -33.74 -10.60
N LYS A 31 35.07 -33.09 -10.60
CA LYS A 31 36.21 -33.14 -9.67
C LYS A 31 37.14 -31.93 -9.91
N SER A 32 37.78 -31.48 -8.80
CA SER A 32 39.18 -30.99 -8.60
C SER A 32 40.03 -30.59 -9.82
N SER A 33 40.89 -29.58 -9.79
CA SER A 33 41.95 -29.27 -8.80
C SER A 33 42.54 -27.87 -9.14
N THR A 34 43.20 -27.11 -8.26
CA THR A 34 44.62 -27.31 -7.90
C THR A 34 45.09 -26.17 -6.97
N SER A 35 45.71 -26.57 -5.84
CA SER A 35 46.82 -25.96 -5.06
C SER A 35 46.79 -24.47 -4.65
N SER A 36 47.24 -24.03 -3.46
CA SER A 36 47.94 -24.66 -2.33
C SER A 36 48.19 -23.60 -1.25
N SER A 37 48.35 -24.07 0.00
CA SER A 37 49.18 -23.49 1.11
C SER A 37 48.74 -22.12 1.68
N GLN A 38 48.74 -21.84 2.99
CA GLN A 38 49.43 -22.41 4.15
C GLN A 38 48.74 -21.92 5.44
N SER A 39 48.89 -22.69 6.53
CA SER A 39 48.53 -22.45 7.94
C SER A 39 48.97 -21.06 8.48
N SER A 40 48.48 -20.49 9.59
CA SER A 40 48.28 -21.05 10.94
C SER A 40 47.65 -20.03 11.92
N SER A 41 46.63 -20.47 12.67
CA SER A 41 46.46 -20.37 14.14
C SER A 41 46.56 -19.05 14.96
N ILE A 42 45.60 -18.87 15.90
CA ILE A 42 45.68 -18.31 17.29
C ILE A 42 45.01 -16.93 17.61
N THR A 43 43.88 -17.03 18.34
CA THR A 43 43.31 -16.29 19.52
C THR A 43 42.80 -14.83 19.52
N LYS A 44 41.53 -14.72 20.01
CA LYS A 44 40.93 -13.89 21.11
C LYS A 44 41.19 -12.35 21.14
N GLN A 45 40.13 -11.52 21.03
CA GLN A 45 39.40 -10.79 22.12
C GLN A 45 40.30 -9.78 22.88
N SER A 46 40.03 -8.47 23.04
CA SER A 46 38.80 -7.68 23.24
C SER A 46 39.06 -6.15 23.14
N ASP A 47 37.98 -5.36 23.29
CA ASP A 47 37.89 -3.93 23.73
C ASP A 47 38.15 -2.80 22.71
N SER A 48 37.41 -1.68 22.65
CA SER A 48 36.21 -1.17 23.34
C SER A 48 35.75 0.15 22.69
N LYS A 49 34.43 0.46 22.74
CA LYS A 49 33.76 1.81 22.74
C LYS A 49 33.85 2.69 21.46
N SER A 50 32.82 3.42 20.99
CA SER A 50 31.56 3.89 21.58
C SER A 50 30.54 4.31 20.49
N ASN A 51 29.26 4.14 20.84
CA ASN A 51 28.00 4.49 20.19
C ASN A 51 27.83 5.91 19.63
N LYS A 52 26.95 6.02 18.61
CA LYS A 52 25.71 6.85 18.66
C LYS A 52 24.72 6.38 17.56
N THR A 53 23.75 5.53 17.92
CA THR A 53 22.31 5.87 18.12
C THR A 53 21.49 5.90 16.82
N GLN A 54 21.08 4.72 16.35
CA GLN A 54 19.90 4.58 15.49
C GLN A 54 18.64 4.61 16.37
N LYS A 55 17.72 5.54 16.08
CA LYS A 55 16.36 5.54 16.64
C LYS A 55 15.61 4.35 16.06
N GLN A 56 15.65 3.23 16.78
CA GLN A 56 14.72 2.12 16.61
C GLN A 56 13.39 2.56 17.24
N SER A 57 12.44 2.97 16.41
CA SER A 57 11.06 3.19 16.87
C SER A 57 10.48 1.85 17.33
N SER A 58 10.01 1.88 18.57
CA SER A 58 9.41 0.79 19.32
C SER A 58 8.17 0.23 18.62
N SER A 59 8.27 -1.05 18.26
CA SER A 59 7.17 -1.94 17.97
C SER A 59 6.23 -2.03 19.17
N THR A 60 4.99 -1.57 19.00
CA THR A 60 3.89 -1.91 19.92
C THR A 60 3.16 -3.10 19.31
N SER A 61 3.40 -4.28 19.88
CA SER A 61 2.76 -5.53 19.50
C SER A 61 1.28 -5.49 19.88
N THR A 62 0.40 -5.44 18.88
CA THR A 62 -1.01 -5.81 19.00
C THR A 62 -1.23 -7.03 18.10
N ALA A 63 -1.99 -8.00 18.60
CA ALA A 63 -2.14 -9.36 18.10
C ALA A 63 -2.41 -9.48 16.59
N ASN A 64 -1.89 -10.58 16.02
CA ASN A 64 -1.98 -11.03 14.63
C ASN A 64 -3.32 -10.73 13.92
N GLN A 65 -3.41 -9.55 13.33
CA GLN A 65 -4.05 -9.32 12.04
C GLN A 65 -2.91 -9.16 11.04
N SER A 66 -3.01 -9.76 9.85
CA SER A 66 -2.03 -9.58 8.77
C SER A 66 -1.65 -8.10 8.67
N SER A 67 -0.41 -7.74 9.01
CA SER A 67 0.03 -6.35 9.08
C SER A 67 0.11 -5.79 7.66
N LEU A 68 -0.98 -5.19 7.19
CA LEU A 68 -1.01 -4.49 5.92
C LEU A 68 0.02 -3.35 5.93
N SER A 69 0.73 -3.17 4.82
CA SER A 69 1.51 -1.95 4.64
C SER A 69 0.58 -0.73 4.57
N PRO A 70 1.07 0.49 4.87
CA PRO A 70 0.30 1.70 4.68
C PRO A 70 -0.25 1.84 3.26
N GLN A 71 0.49 1.41 2.24
CA GLN A 71 0.05 1.41 0.85
C GLN A 71 -1.10 0.43 0.61
N GLN A 72 -0.99 -0.80 1.14
CA GLN A 72 -2.07 -1.79 1.03
C GLN A 72 -3.34 -1.30 1.73
N LEU A 73 -3.22 -0.77 2.95
CA LEU A 73 -4.36 -0.22 3.67
C LEU A 73 -4.93 1.00 2.94
N GLY A 74 -4.09 1.89 2.42
CA GLY A 74 -4.50 3.05 1.63
C GLY A 74 -5.25 2.66 0.36
N THR A 75 -4.80 1.62 -0.35
CA THR A 75 -5.51 1.04 -1.50
C THR A 75 -6.90 0.54 -1.10
N LEU A 76 -7.00 -0.23 -0.01
CA LEU A 76 -8.30 -0.74 0.47
C LEU A 76 -9.25 0.41 0.85
N VAL A 77 -8.73 1.42 1.56
CA VAL A 77 -9.49 2.61 1.95
C VAL A 77 -9.96 3.40 0.73
N ALA A 78 -9.11 3.57 -0.29
CA ALA A 78 -9.47 4.28 -1.51
C ALA A 78 -10.52 3.51 -2.34
N LEU A 79 -10.40 2.18 -2.45
CA LEU A 79 -11.40 1.33 -3.08
C LEU A 79 -12.77 1.36 -2.37
N TYR A 80 -12.77 1.54 -1.05
CA TYR A 80 -13.98 1.74 -0.26
C TYR A 80 -14.59 3.13 -0.46
N GLN A 81 -13.77 4.17 -0.52
CA GLN A 81 -14.24 5.56 -0.51
C GLN A 81 -14.64 6.08 -1.89
N ASP A 82 -13.86 5.79 -2.93
CA ASP A 82 -14.14 6.14 -4.33
C ASP A 82 -13.32 5.24 -5.28
N PRO A 83 -13.85 4.04 -5.62
CA PRO A 83 -13.10 3.07 -6.42
C PRO A 83 -12.83 3.54 -7.85
N ASP A 84 -13.75 4.29 -8.46
CA ASP A 84 -13.62 4.74 -9.85
C ASP A 84 -12.56 5.83 -9.96
N TRP A 85 -12.57 6.81 -9.04
CA TRP A 85 -11.53 7.82 -8.94
C TRP A 85 -10.14 7.18 -8.73
N PHE A 86 -10.05 6.24 -7.78
CA PHE A 86 -8.80 5.59 -7.44
C PHE A 86 -8.23 4.79 -8.62
N LYS A 87 -9.05 3.94 -9.25
CA LYS A 87 -8.64 3.10 -10.39
C LYS A 87 -8.27 3.95 -11.60
N ASN A 88 -9.01 5.02 -11.86
CA ASN A 88 -8.65 5.96 -12.91
C ASN A 88 -7.32 6.65 -12.61
N GLY A 89 -7.10 7.13 -11.39
CA GLY A 89 -5.84 7.75 -10.98
C GLY A 89 -4.64 6.81 -11.14
N ILE A 90 -4.77 5.55 -10.69
CA ILE A 90 -3.72 4.52 -10.82
C ILE A 90 -3.39 4.30 -12.30
N SER A 91 -4.43 4.11 -13.13
CA SER A 91 -4.26 3.86 -14.57
C SER A 91 -3.57 5.01 -15.30
N ASN A 92 -3.75 6.24 -14.83
CA ASN A 92 -3.11 7.43 -15.36
C ASN A 92 -1.74 7.75 -14.70
N GLY A 93 -1.33 6.98 -13.68
CA GLY A 93 -0.04 7.14 -13.00
C GLY A 93 0.06 8.41 -12.14
N PHE A 94 -1.06 8.94 -11.66
CA PHE A 94 -1.12 10.18 -10.84
C PHE A 94 -1.51 9.93 -9.39
N MET A 95 -1.42 8.70 -8.90
CA MET A 95 -1.73 8.38 -7.51
C MET A 95 -0.48 8.32 -6.66
N TYR A 96 -0.54 9.03 -5.55
CA TYR A 96 0.52 9.16 -4.59
C TYR A 96 0.07 8.67 -3.21
N TYR A 97 1.04 8.27 -2.40
CA TYR A 97 0.85 7.98 -0.99
C TYR A 97 1.83 8.79 -0.14
N GLY A 98 1.43 9.11 1.08
CA GLY A 98 2.30 9.80 2.02
C GLY A 98 1.77 9.72 3.45
N THR A 99 2.44 10.45 4.33
CA THR A 99 2.07 10.58 5.74
C THR A 99 2.11 12.05 6.10
N GLU A 100 1.06 12.53 6.77
CA GLU A 100 0.97 13.89 7.27
C GLU A 100 1.97 14.08 8.42
N ASP A 101 2.92 14.99 8.24
CA ASP A 101 4.05 15.22 9.15
C ASP A 101 3.68 15.97 10.43
N GLY A 102 2.44 16.47 10.51
CA GLY A 102 1.89 17.15 11.68
C GLY A 102 1.58 18.63 11.45
N SER A 103 1.75 19.13 10.22
CA SER A 103 1.31 20.47 9.85
C SER A 103 -0.22 20.64 9.99
N GLY A 104 -0.99 19.57 9.71
CA GLY A 104 -2.43 19.52 9.93
C GLY A 104 -2.80 19.05 11.34
N LYS A 105 -3.30 19.96 12.20
CA LYS A 105 -3.66 19.64 13.60
C LYS A 105 -4.61 18.44 13.77
N ASP A 106 -5.55 18.25 12.84
CA ASP A 106 -6.62 17.25 12.93
C ASP A 106 -6.31 15.93 12.19
N ILE A 107 -5.24 15.93 11.38
CA ILE A 107 -4.79 14.82 10.53
C ILE A 107 -3.31 14.45 10.79
N ALA A 108 -2.68 15.04 11.81
CA ALA A 108 -1.30 14.76 12.17
C ALA A 108 -1.06 13.25 12.36
N GLY A 109 -0.09 12.71 11.62
CA GLY A 109 0.25 11.29 11.64
C GLY A 109 -0.79 10.37 10.98
N TYR A 110 -1.70 10.91 10.17
CA TYR A 110 -2.51 10.11 9.24
C TYR A 110 -1.66 9.78 8.02
N ASN A 111 -1.84 8.58 7.48
CA ASN A 111 -1.40 8.29 6.12
C ASN A 111 -2.44 8.85 5.14
N TYR A 112 -2.06 9.04 3.89
CA TYR A 112 -3.02 9.44 2.86
C TYR A 112 -2.69 8.84 1.51
N VAL A 113 -3.74 8.74 0.69
CA VAL A 113 -3.66 8.51 -0.75
C VAL A 113 -4.23 9.76 -1.43
N THR A 114 -3.57 10.24 -2.48
CA THR A 114 -3.98 11.45 -3.19
C THR A 114 -3.68 11.38 -4.68
N ALA A 115 -4.55 11.97 -5.50
CA ALA A 115 -4.25 12.24 -6.91
C ALA A 115 -3.39 13.51 -7.09
N ASN A 116 -3.14 14.21 -5.97
CA ASN A 116 -2.61 15.56 -5.88
C ASN A 116 -3.49 16.61 -6.61
N GLY A 117 -3.43 17.86 -6.15
CA GLY A 117 -4.30 18.92 -6.62
C GLY A 117 -4.91 19.70 -5.46
N ASP A 118 -6.23 19.79 -5.41
CA ASP A 118 -6.93 20.50 -4.34
C ASP A 118 -7.17 19.61 -3.10
N PRO A 119 -7.52 20.21 -1.95
CA PRO A 119 -7.71 19.47 -0.70
C PRO A 119 -8.74 18.32 -0.72
N THR A 120 -9.68 18.30 -1.68
CA THR A 120 -10.67 17.21 -1.82
C THR A 120 -10.07 15.92 -2.40
N SER A 121 -8.91 16.03 -3.06
CA SER A 121 -8.18 14.90 -3.66
C SER A 121 -7.49 14.00 -2.63
N PHE A 122 -7.46 14.39 -1.36
CA PHE A 122 -6.79 13.64 -0.29
C PHE A 122 -7.76 12.77 0.48
N ILE A 123 -7.45 11.48 0.58
CA ILE A 123 -8.10 10.53 1.47
C ILE A 123 -7.13 10.21 2.60
N TYR A 124 -7.34 10.82 3.76
CA TYR A 124 -6.54 10.57 4.96
C TYR A 124 -7.08 9.36 5.72
N PHE A 125 -6.20 8.53 6.26
CA PHE A 125 -6.58 7.38 7.07
C PHE A 125 -5.58 7.10 8.20
N LYS A 126 -6.11 6.57 9.29
CA LYS A 126 -5.33 6.14 10.45
C LYS A 126 -5.92 4.88 11.06
N GLN A 127 -5.07 3.87 11.21
CA GLN A 127 -5.45 2.59 11.81
C GLN A 127 -5.13 2.59 13.31
N ASN A 128 -6.11 2.21 14.13
CA ASN A 128 -5.97 1.96 15.55
C ASN A 128 -6.54 0.56 15.87
N GLY A 129 -5.69 -0.46 15.80
CA GLY A 129 -6.14 -1.85 15.91
C GLY A 129 -6.95 -2.27 14.69
N ASP A 130 -8.19 -2.70 14.89
CA ASP A 130 -9.11 -3.06 13.79
C ASP A 130 -9.89 -1.85 13.27
N ASP A 131 -9.98 -0.74 14.01
CA ASP A 131 -10.65 0.49 13.54
C ASP A 131 -9.75 1.30 12.61
N VAL A 132 -10.33 1.77 11.50
CA VAL A 132 -9.70 2.68 10.54
C VAL A 132 -10.55 3.94 10.48
N THR A 133 -10.00 5.04 10.96
CA THR A 133 -10.59 6.36 10.82
C THR A 133 -10.19 6.93 9.45
N ILE A 134 -11.16 7.32 8.66
CA ILE A 134 -10.99 7.94 7.33
C ILE A 134 -11.45 9.39 7.42
N LYS A 135 -10.67 10.32 6.87
CA LYS A 135 -11.02 11.74 6.77
C LYS A 135 -10.82 12.25 5.35
N GLN A 136 -11.79 13.01 4.84
CA GLN A 136 -11.72 13.64 3.53
C GLN A 136 -12.49 14.97 3.56
N ILE A 137 -12.01 15.98 2.83
CA ILE A 137 -12.78 17.21 2.62
C ILE A 137 -13.79 16.95 1.52
N VAL A 138 -15.07 17.06 1.86
CA VAL A 138 -16.19 16.88 0.93
C VAL A 138 -17.09 18.11 1.07
N PRO A 139 -17.00 19.09 0.15
CA PRO A 139 -17.89 20.25 0.17
C PRO A 139 -19.34 19.83 0.03
N LYS A 140 -20.23 20.46 0.80
CA LYS A 140 -21.67 20.18 0.79
C LYS A 140 -22.44 21.40 0.32
N ASP A 141 -23.54 21.17 -0.39
CA ASP A 141 -24.42 22.21 -0.91
C ASP A 141 -23.64 23.27 -1.70
N ASP A 142 -23.65 24.52 -1.24
CA ASP A 142 -22.96 25.66 -1.88
C ASP A 142 -21.60 25.98 -1.21
N GLU A 143 -21.07 25.10 -0.34
CA GLU A 143 -19.77 25.30 0.30
C GLU A 143 -18.61 25.26 -0.69
N THR A 144 -17.67 26.17 -0.53
CA THR A 144 -16.39 26.09 -1.25
C THR A 144 -15.45 25.07 -0.60
N VAL A 145 -14.44 24.60 -1.33
CA VAL A 145 -13.39 23.71 -0.79
C VAL A 145 -12.66 24.33 0.40
N ALA A 146 -12.54 25.66 0.45
CA ALA A 146 -11.88 26.38 1.54
C ALA A 146 -12.73 26.43 2.83
N GLU A 147 -14.06 26.32 2.71
CA GLU A 147 -15.01 26.34 3.81
C GLU A 147 -15.38 24.92 4.29
N ALA A 148 -15.24 23.94 3.40
CA ALA A 148 -15.56 22.56 3.66
C ALA A 148 -14.68 21.98 4.79
N SER A 149 -15.34 21.30 5.72
CA SER A 149 -14.68 20.60 6.82
C SER A 149 -14.41 19.13 6.48
N PHE A 150 -13.58 18.47 7.29
CA PHE A 150 -13.36 17.03 7.14
C PHE A 150 -14.63 16.26 7.49
N GLU A 151 -15.13 15.49 6.53
CA GLU A 151 -16.00 14.37 6.82
C GLU A 151 -15.17 13.23 7.43
N THR A 152 -15.63 12.69 8.56
CA THR A 152 -14.97 11.57 9.24
C THR A 152 -15.84 10.33 9.16
N LYS A 153 -15.26 9.22 8.69
CA LYS A 153 -15.89 7.90 8.64
C LYS A 153 -15.04 6.89 9.39
N HIS A 154 -15.68 5.84 9.86
CA HIS A 154 -15.02 4.69 10.46
C HIS A 154 -15.37 3.42 9.68
N ILE A 155 -14.37 2.58 9.48
CA ILE A 155 -14.51 1.24 8.90
C ILE A 155 -13.55 0.31 9.65
N THR A 156 -13.75 -1.00 9.58
CA THR A 156 -12.80 -1.95 10.15
C THR A 156 -11.87 -2.53 9.11
N VAL A 157 -10.64 -2.87 9.51
CA VAL A 157 -9.71 -3.64 8.67
C VAL A 157 -10.36 -4.95 8.27
N SER A 158 -11.05 -5.62 9.20
CA SER A 158 -11.79 -6.85 8.90
C SER A 158 -12.83 -6.69 7.79
N GLN A 159 -13.58 -5.58 7.75
CA GLN A 159 -14.55 -5.30 6.69
C GLN A 159 -13.84 -5.03 5.36
N LEU A 160 -12.80 -4.19 5.36
CA LEU A 160 -12.00 -3.92 4.16
C LEU A 160 -11.39 -5.20 3.56
N LEU A 161 -10.88 -6.09 4.39
CA LEU A 161 -10.34 -7.37 3.95
C LEU A 161 -11.42 -8.31 3.41
N SER A 162 -12.60 -8.33 4.05
CA SER A 162 -13.74 -9.13 3.62
C SER A 162 -14.32 -8.67 2.27
N ASP A 163 -14.25 -7.37 1.98
CA ASP A 163 -14.84 -6.82 0.75
C ASP A 163 -13.84 -6.90 -0.42
N TYR A 164 -12.55 -6.65 -0.16
CA TYR A 164 -11.56 -6.40 -1.21
C TYR A 164 -10.31 -7.29 -1.18
N TYR A 165 -10.16 -8.21 -0.21
CA TYR A 165 -8.89 -8.95 -0.03
C TYR A 165 -9.07 -10.44 0.35
N VAL A 166 -10.16 -11.08 -0.09
CA VAL A 166 -10.52 -12.45 0.32
C VAL A 166 -9.75 -13.51 -0.46
N ASN A 167 -9.88 -13.50 -1.79
CA ASN A 167 -9.31 -14.51 -2.67
C ASN A 167 -8.01 -14.03 -3.33
N GLN A 168 -7.24 -14.95 -3.92
CA GLN A 168 -5.92 -14.61 -4.48
C GLN A 168 -6.00 -13.52 -5.56
N SER A 169 -7.00 -13.56 -6.44
CA SER A 169 -7.18 -12.54 -7.49
C SER A 169 -7.38 -11.14 -6.91
N GLN A 170 -8.18 -11.03 -5.84
CA GLN A 170 -8.38 -9.75 -5.14
C GLN A 170 -7.10 -9.27 -4.45
N LYS A 171 -6.34 -10.19 -3.85
CA LYS A 171 -5.06 -9.87 -3.24
C LYS A 171 -4.07 -9.36 -4.28
N ASP A 172 -3.99 -10.02 -5.43
CA ASP A 172 -3.12 -9.63 -6.53
C ASP A 172 -3.53 -8.26 -7.10
N GLU A 173 -4.83 -7.99 -7.23
CA GLU A 173 -5.35 -6.67 -7.65
C GLU A 173 -4.96 -5.56 -6.66
N VAL A 174 -5.24 -5.75 -5.36
CA VAL A 174 -4.92 -4.76 -4.31
C VAL A 174 -3.41 -4.54 -4.19
N ASN A 175 -2.62 -5.61 -4.23
CA ASN A 175 -1.16 -5.50 -4.18
C ASN A 175 -0.62 -4.80 -5.43
N GLY A 176 -1.14 -5.14 -6.61
CA GLY A 176 -0.78 -4.48 -7.86
C GLY A 176 -1.10 -2.99 -7.86
N TYR A 177 -2.20 -2.56 -7.23
CA TYR A 177 -2.49 -1.13 -7.04
C TYR A 177 -1.58 -0.48 -5.99
N ALA A 178 -1.34 -1.15 -4.86
CA ALA A 178 -0.47 -0.63 -3.81
C ALA A 178 0.97 -0.41 -4.30
N ASP A 179 1.48 -1.31 -5.15
CA ASP A 179 2.81 -1.21 -5.75
C ASP A 179 2.93 -0.09 -6.78
N GLN A 180 1.81 0.36 -7.35
CA GLN A 180 1.76 1.48 -8.29
C GLN A 180 1.65 2.85 -7.60
N LEU A 181 1.37 2.90 -6.30
CA LEU A 181 1.34 4.15 -5.55
C LEU A 181 2.75 4.73 -5.43
N LYS A 182 2.92 5.94 -5.96
CA LYS A 182 4.19 6.67 -5.86
C LYS A 182 4.28 7.37 -4.51
N PRO A 183 5.45 7.47 -3.87
CA PRO A 183 5.59 8.34 -2.71
C PRO A 183 5.35 9.79 -3.12
N GLU A 184 4.65 10.56 -2.28
CA GLU A 184 4.28 11.96 -2.57
C GLU A 184 5.49 12.86 -2.86
N SER A 185 6.66 12.54 -2.31
CA SER A 185 7.93 13.20 -2.62
C SER A 185 8.34 13.15 -4.10
N GLN A 186 7.81 12.21 -4.89
CA GLN A 186 8.07 12.12 -6.34
C GLN A 186 7.20 13.08 -7.17
N TYR A 187 6.17 13.67 -6.58
CA TYR A 187 5.24 14.53 -7.32
C TYR A 187 5.94 15.73 -7.98
N GLN A 188 6.82 16.42 -7.25
CA GLN A 188 7.51 17.61 -7.78
C GLN A 188 8.36 17.26 -9.02
N SER A 189 9.02 16.10 -8.99
CA SER A 189 9.79 15.59 -10.13
C SER A 189 8.91 15.19 -11.31
N ASP A 190 7.71 14.63 -11.05
CA ASP A 190 6.74 14.29 -12.08
C ASP A 190 6.12 15.54 -12.74
N MET A 191 5.96 16.62 -11.99
CA MET A 191 5.47 17.92 -12.49
C MET A 191 6.52 18.66 -13.33
N GLU A 192 7.79 18.63 -12.91
CA GLU A 192 8.88 19.32 -13.62
C GLU A 192 9.17 18.70 -14.99
N ASN A 193 9.06 17.37 -15.13
CA ASN A 193 9.33 16.65 -16.38
C ASN A 193 8.18 16.68 -17.41
N LYS A 194 7.08 17.40 -17.13
CA LYS A 194 5.94 17.55 -18.04
C LYS A 194 5.91 18.88 -18.82
N ASN A 195 6.84 19.81 -18.52
CA ASN A 195 7.00 21.08 -19.22
C ASN A 195 8.11 21.01 -20.27
#